data_AF-A0A6F8XU09-F1
#
_entry.id   AF-A0A6F8XU09-F1
#
_cell.length_a   1.000
_cell.length_b   1.000
_cell.length_c   1.000
_cell.angle_alpha   90.00
_cell.angle_beta   90.00
_cell.angle_gamma   90.00
#
_symmetry.space_group_name_H-M   'P 1'
#
loop_
_entity.id
_entity.type
_entity.pdbx_description
1 polymer ?
#
loop_
_entity_poly.entity_id
_entity_poly.type
_entity_poly.pdbx_seq_one_letter_code
_entity_poly.pdbx_strand_id
1 'polypeptide(L)'
;MVRVAIVGPAHPYKGGIAQYTTALAHELTAAGHKVRLESWSHQYPRLLYPGQLTLGEPELPPFPDTVRRLSWRRPDTWLTCGRRLRAYDVVVLVVATPMQLPAYLAILAGLGGGRRTRVVAQCHNVLPHERHAMDMRLTRSVLARVDEVLVHSDEQAELAKSLTDRPVVVEHMAPVVVSDGTPAPASDQVFNRLLFFGIVRPYKGLDLLLHAMTTGRRTFRCGWPENSGAAPRRPSSSSASSGWRPEWSFALGTWTPTTYPGSSPTSTRLCCRTGR
;
A
#
# COMPACT_ATOMS: atom_id res chain seq x y z
N MET A 1 23.80 20.98 7.21
CA MET A 1 23.55 19.54 7.53
C MET A 1 22.46 19.47 8.58
N VAL A 2 21.41 18.68 8.35
CA VAL A 2 20.22 18.57 9.22
C VAL A 2 20.08 17.12 9.69
N ARG A 3 19.63 16.91 10.92
CA ARG A 3 19.29 15.60 11.47
C ARG A 3 17.81 15.32 11.22
N VAL A 4 17.53 14.35 10.37
CA VAL A 4 16.18 13.96 9.97
C VAL A 4 15.85 12.58 10.53
N ALA A 5 14.67 12.45 11.12
CA ALA A 5 14.10 11.16 11.46
C ALA A 5 12.84 10.90 10.63
N ILE A 6 12.80 9.78 9.94
CA ILE A 6 11.63 9.34 9.17
C ILE A 6 10.93 8.25 9.98
N VAL A 7 9.64 8.41 10.21
CA VAL A 7 8.81 7.45 10.96
C VAL A 7 7.79 6.83 10.02
N GLY A 8 8.05 5.60 9.59
CA GLY A 8 7.25 4.96 8.55
C GLY A 8 7.53 3.46 8.39
N PRO A 9 6.74 2.77 7.56
CA PRO A 9 7.05 1.39 7.20
C PRO A 9 8.33 1.32 6.39
N ALA A 10 9.11 0.26 6.60
CA ALA A 10 10.25 -0.13 5.78
C ALA A 10 10.27 -1.66 5.71
N HIS A 11 11.18 -2.24 4.93
CA HIS A 11 11.40 -3.70 4.95
C HIS A 11 11.47 -4.21 6.41
N PRO A 12 10.80 -5.31 6.79
CA PRO A 12 10.21 -6.33 5.93
C PRO A 12 8.81 -6.02 5.40
N TYR A 13 8.18 -4.91 5.75
CA TYR A 13 6.84 -4.59 5.23
C TYR A 13 6.87 -4.31 3.73
N LYS A 14 5.85 -4.82 3.03
CA LYS A 14 5.75 -4.75 1.58
C LYS A 14 5.03 -3.50 1.07
N GLY A 15 5.28 -3.16 -0.19
CA GLY A 15 4.46 -2.25 -0.98
C GLY A 15 5.02 -0.83 -1.09
N GLY A 16 4.40 -0.04 -1.98
CA GLY A 16 4.96 1.23 -2.44
C GLY A 16 5.30 2.24 -1.35
N ILE A 17 4.58 2.24 -0.21
CA ILE A 17 4.89 3.16 0.90
C ILE A 17 6.20 2.77 1.60
N ALA A 18 6.45 1.47 1.80
CA ALA A 18 7.69 1.00 2.40
C ALA A 18 8.90 1.25 1.47
N GLN A 19 8.69 1.06 0.16
CA GLN A 19 9.67 1.40 -0.87
C GLN A 19 9.98 2.89 -0.87
N TYR A 20 8.93 3.73 -0.92
CA TYR A 20 9.06 5.19 -0.91
C TYR A 20 9.75 5.71 0.36
N THR A 21 9.38 5.20 1.54
CA THR A 21 10.02 5.57 2.81
C THR A 21 11.52 5.24 2.80
N THR A 22 11.89 4.09 2.23
CA THR A 22 13.29 3.66 2.11
C THR A 22 14.05 4.52 1.11
N ALA A 23 13.46 4.81 -0.05
CA ALA A 23 14.04 5.68 -1.07
C ALA A 23 14.27 7.10 -0.52
N LEU A 24 13.27 7.69 0.16
CA LEU A 24 13.38 9.00 0.80
C LEU A 24 14.56 9.07 1.77
N ALA A 25 14.80 8.00 2.54
CA ALA A 25 15.92 7.95 3.48
C ALA A 25 17.29 7.96 2.79
N HIS A 26 17.41 7.24 1.67
CA HIS A 26 18.61 7.25 0.84
C HIS A 26 18.82 8.62 0.18
N GLU A 27 17.80 9.19 -0.44
CA GLU A 27 17.89 10.49 -1.13
C GLU A 27 18.26 11.63 -0.18
N LEU A 28 17.65 11.68 1.01
CA LEU A 28 18.02 12.68 2.02
C LEU A 28 19.46 12.48 2.53
N THR A 29 19.92 11.24 2.61
CA THR A 29 21.32 10.94 2.96
C THR A 29 22.28 11.38 1.85
N ALA A 30 21.94 11.11 0.60
CA ALA A 30 22.69 11.52 -0.58
C ALA A 30 22.77 13.05 -0.70
N ALA A 31 21.71 13.76 -0.29
CA ALA A 31 21.68 15.22 -0.17
C ALA A 31 22.51 15.77 1.01
N GLY A 32 23.19 14.92 1.79
CA GLY A 32 24.10 15.34 2.86
C GLY A 32 23.45 15.53 4.24
N HIS A 33 22.26 15.01 4.47
CA HIS A 33 21.60 15.01 5.77
C HIS A 33 21.95 13.76 6.60
N LYS A 34 21.83 13.86 7.93
CA LYS A 34 21.95 12.72 8.83
C LYS A 34 20.57 12.12 9.05
N VAL A 35 20.30 10.97 8.44
CA VAL A 35 18.96 10.38 8.42
C VAL A 35 18.89 9.12 9.28
N ARG A 36 17.83 9.00 10.07
CA ARG A 36 17.43 7.74 10.73
C ARG A 36 16.02 7.35 10.33
N LEU A 37 15.80 6.06 10.07
CA LEU A 37 14.48 5.51 9.81
C LEU A 37 13.97 4.74 11.04
N GLU A 38 12.95 5.26 11.72
CA GLU A 38 12.25 4.57 12.82
C GLU A 38 11.03 3.82 12.26
N SER A 39 11.12 2.50 12.25
CA SER A 39 10.10 1.61 11.69
C SER A 39 9.51 0.64 12.71
N TRP A 40 8.62 -0.21 12.22
CA TRP A 40 7.80 -1.11 13.01
C TRP A 40 8.49 -2.47 13.18
N SER A 41 8.42 -3.02 14.39
CA SER A 41 8.59 -4.45 14.63
C SER A 41 7.26 -5.19 14.42
N HIS A 42 6.15 -4.54 14.77
CA HIS A 42 4.78 -5.06 14.61
C HIS A 42 3.86 -3.92 14.15
N GLN A 43 3.69 -3.78 12.83
CA GLN A 43 2.93 -2.68 12.23
C GLN A 43 1.42 -2.79 12.43
N TYR A 44 0.87 -3.99 12.61
CA TYR A 44 -0.57 -4.19 12.82
C TYR A 44 -0.88 -5.35 13.78
N PRO A 45 -2.00 -5.31 14.51
CA PRO A 45 -2.56 -6.48 15.17
C PRO A 45 -2.90 -7.57 14.15
N ARG A 46 -2.57 -8.83 14.46
CA ARG A 46 -2.76 -9.97 13.54
C ARG A 46 -4.23 -10.19 13.13
N LEU A 47 -5.18 -9.82 14.01
CA LEU A 47 -6.62 -9.92 13.74
C LEU A 47 -7.09 -8.95 12.65
N LEU A 48 -6.43 -7.79 12.53
CA LEU A 48 -6.82 -6.73 11.57
C LEU A 48 -6.21 -6.93 10.18
N TYR A 49 -5.32 -7.91 10.01
CA TYR A 49 -4.69 -8.19 8.72
C TYR A 49 -4.41 -9.69 8.55
N PRO A 50 -5.34 -10.44 7.93
CA PRO A 50 -5.17 -11.88 7.72
C PRO A 50 -4.18 -12.24 6.59
N GLY A 51 -3.63 -11.26 5.88
CA GLY A 51 -2.67 -11.48 4.79
C GLY A 51 -1.20 -11.37 5.21
N GLN A 52 -0.29 -11.89 4.37
CA GLN A 52 1.15 -11.74 4.55
C GLN A 52 1.58 -10.29 4.26
N LEU A 53 1.95 -9.57 5.32
CA LEU A 53 2.39 -8.17 5.30
C LEU A 53 3.88 -8.00 5.01
N THR A 54 4.65 -9.06 5.21
CA THR A 54 6.11 -9.04 5.18
C THR A 54 6.67 -9.86 4.03
N LEU A 55 7.75 -9.36 3.42
CA LEU A 55 8.53 -10.08 2.41
C LEU A 55 9.75 -10.71 3.05
N GLY A 56 10.21 -11.82 2.47
CA GLY A 56 11.49 -12.44 2.84
C GLY A 56 12.65 -11.61 2.30
N GLU A 57 12.59 -11.26 1.01
CA GLU A 57 13.59 -10.43 0.35
C GLU A 57 13.17 -8.96 0.28
N PRO A 58 14.11 -8.02 0.42
CA PRO A 58 13.84 -6.59 0.29
C PRO A 58 13.62 -6.19 -1.18
N GLU A 59 12.62 -5.33 -1.40
CA GLU A 59 12.30 -4.80 -2.75
C GLU A 59 13.27 -3.70 -3.20
N LEU A 60 13.93 -3.04 -2.25
CA LEU A 60 14.98 -2.03 -2.45
C LEU A 60 16.11 -2.30 -1.45
N PRO A 61 17.35 -1.86 -1.73
CA PRO A 61 18.44 -1.93 -0.76
C PRO A 61 18.00 -1.37 0.60
N PRO A 62 17.99 -2.17 1.68
CA PRO A 62 17.56 -1.71 3.00
C PRO A 62 18.38 -0.50 3.45
N PHE A 63 17.72 0.49 4.05
CA PHE A 63 18.43 1.64 4.60
C PHE A 63 19.20 1.24 5.88
N PRO A 64 20.55 1.43 5.94
CA PRO A 64 21.36 0.91 7.05
C PRO A 64 20.96 1.40 8.44
N ASP A 65 20.67 2.70 8.62
CA ASP A 65 20.25 3.27 9.91
C ASP A 65 18.72 3.14 10.13
N THR A 66 18.19 1.94 9.87
CA THR A 66 16.78 1.59 10.14
C THR A 66 16.64 0.90 11.49
N VAL A 67 15.86 1.49 12.39
CA VAL A 67 15.56 0.99 13.73
C VAL A 67 14.11 0.52 13.83
N ARG A 68 13.87 -0.75 14.18
CA ARG A 68 12.54 -1.36 14.22
C ARG A 68 12.00 -1.51 15.65
N ARG A 69 11.58 -0.40 16.27
CA ARG A 69 11.13 -0.37 17.69
C ARG A 69 9.64 -0.13 17.86
N LEU A 70 8.96 0.44 16.87
CA LEU A 70 7.53 0.73 16.99
C LEU A 70 6.74 -0.57 16.98
N SER A 71 5.80 -0.73 17.90
CA SER A 71 5.04 -1.96 18.00
C SER A 71 3.62 -1.70 18.45
N TRP A 72 2.66 -2.25 17.72
CA TRP A 72 1.27 -2.30 18.17
C TRP A 72 1.06 -3.15 19.42
N ARG A 73 1.94 -4.12 19.66
CA ARG A 73 1.88 -4.93 20.89
C ARG A 73 2.39 -4.17 22.11
N ARG A 74 3.05 -3.03 21.90
CA ARG A 74 3.72 -2.25 22.94
C ARG A 74 3.56 -0.74 22.71
N PRO A 75 2.39 -0.16 23.05
CA PRO A 75 2.12 1.26 22.85
C PRO A 75 3.09 2.22 23.55
N ASP A 76 3.75 1.77 24.64
CA ASP A 76 4.82 2.49 25.33
C ASP A 76 6.00 2.85 24.41
N THR A 77 6.23 2.03 23.37
CA THR A 77 7.28 2.26 22.38
C THR A 77 7.06 3.54 21.58
N TRP A 78 5.81 3.99 21.41
CA TRP A 78 5.46 5.18 20.64
C TRP A 78 5.84 6.45 21.38
N LEU A 79 5.47 6.55 22.66
CA LEU A 79 5.84 7.69 23.50
C LEU A 79 7.36 7.78 23.68
N THR A 80 8.00 6.63 23.88
CA THR A 80 9.46 6.53 24.00
C THR A 80 10.14 6.92 22.68
N CYS A 81 9.56 6.58 21.52
CA CYS A 81 10.01 7.06 20.22
C CYS A 81 9.97 8.58 20.17
N GLY A 82 8.82 9.19 20.46
CA GLY A 82 8.69 10.66 20.50
C GLY A 82 9.74 11.36 21.37
N ARG A 83 10.05 10.81 22.55
CA ARG A 83 11.11 11.34 23.42
C ARG A 83 12.50 11.29 22.78
N ARG A 84 12.85 10.18 22.09
CA ARG A 84 14.12 10.06 21.36
C ARG A 84 14.20 11.04 20.20
N LEU A 85 13.07 11.27 19.53
CA LEU A 85 13.00 12.12 18.35
C LEU A 85 13.23 13.61 18.64
N ARG A 86 13.22 14.04 19.91
CA ARG A 86 13.58 15.40 20.33
C ARG A 86 15.01 15.82 19.96
N ALA A 87 15.89 14.86 19.72
CA ALA A 87 17.27 15.11 19.32
C ALA A 87 17.44 15.40 17.81
N TYR A 88 16.35 15.39 17.05
CA TYR A 88 16.33 15.63 15.61
C TYR A 88 15.78 17.02 15.31
N ASP A 89 16.26 17.59 14.21
CA ASP A 89 15.82 18.89 13.72
C ASP A 89 14.48 18.75 13.00
N VAL A 90 14.33 17.67 12.22
CA VAL A 90 13.11 17.38 11.45
C VAL A 90 12.66 15.93 11.69
N VAL A 91 11.36 15.75 11.89
CA VAL A 91 10.68 14.46 11.94
C VAL A 91 9.65 14.38 10.84
N VAL A 92 9.75 13.38 9.97
CA VAL A 92 8.76 13.09 8.93
C VAL A 92 7.91 11.92 9.39
N LEU A 93 6.60 12.15 9.59
CA LEU A 93 5.64 11.09 9.89
C LEU A 93 5.01 10.63 8.57
N VAL A 94 5.28 9.39 8.15
CA VAL A 94 4.74 8.82 6.91
C VAL A 94 3.33 8.27 7.17
N VAL A 95 2.33 9.12 6.97
CA VAL A 95 0.92 8.82 7.24
C VAL A 95 0.31 8.07 6.07
N ALA A 96 0.18 6.74 6.21
CA ALA A 96 -0.36 5.87 5.18
C ALA A 96 -1.74 5.29 5.51
N THR A 97 -2.03 5.06 6.78
CA THR A 97 -3.29 4.43 7.23
C THR A 97 -3.78 5.04 8.54
N PRO A 98 -5.11 5.15 8.75
CA PRO A 98 -5.69 5.56 10.02
C PRO A 98 -5.23 4.74 11.22
N MET A 99 -4.89 3.46 11.00
CA MET A 99 -4.37 2.60 12.05
C MET A 99 -3.11 3.17 12.70
N GLN A 100 -2.26 3.89 11.97
CA GLN A 100 -1.03 4.42 12.55
C GLN A 100 -1.25 5.71 13.36
N LEU A 101 -2.41 6.36 13.23
CA LEU A 101 -2.68 7.67 13.84
C LEU A 101 -2.59 7.67 15.38
N PRO A 102 -3.10 6.66 16.12
CA PRO A 102 -2.90 6.59 17.57
C PRO A 102 -1.42 6.57 17.98
N ALA A 103 -0.58 5.85 17.22
CA ALA A 103 0.86 5.83 17.47
C ALA A 103 1.49 7.19 17.18
N TYR A 104 1.09 7.87 16.11
CA TYR A 104 1.57 9.22 15.80
C TYR A 104 1.15 10.25 16.85
N LEU A 105 -0.06 10.16 17.40
CA LEU A 105 -0.46 11.00 18.53
C LEU A 105 0.42 10.78 19.75
N ALA A 106 0.75 9.52 20.08
CA ALA A 106 1.65 9.21 21.18
C ALA A 106 3.10 9.68 20.93
N ILE A 107 3.58 9.58 19.69
CA ILE A 107 4.89 10.12 19.29
C ILE A 107 4.92 11.64 19.42
N LEU A 108 3.87 12.34 18.95
CA LEU A 108 3.74 13.79 19.08
C LEU A 108 3.67 14.23 20.55
N ALA A 109 2.95 13.49 21.39
CA ALA A 109 2.95 13.72 22.84
C ALA A 109 4.35 13.51 23.44
N GLY A 110 5.09 12.51 22.97
CA GLY A 110 6.47 12.25 23.38
C GLY A 110 7.44 13.35 22.96
N LEU A 111 7.24 13.96 21.79
CA LEU A 111 8.00 15.12 21.34
C LEU A 111 7.76 16.34 22.23
N GLY A 112 6.50 16.57 22.64
CA GLY A 112 6.10 17.68 23.53
C GLY A 112 5.73 18.96 22.78
N GLY A 113 4.93 19.84 23.42
CA GLY A 113 4.33 21.02 22.78
C GLY A 113 5.30 22.17 22.48
N GLY A 114 6.37 22.33 23.26
CA GLY A 114 7.42 23.36 23.06
C GLY A 114 8.65 22.84 22.32
N ARG A 115 8.47 21.85 21.44
CA ARG A 115 9.57 21.19 20.73
C ARG A 115 10.27 22.14 19.76
N ARG A 116 11.61 22.01 19.67
CA ARG A 116 12.42 22.65 18.61
C ARG A 116 12.41 21.87 17.31
N THR A 117 12.21 20.56 17.39
CA THR A 117 12.04 19.66 16.24
C THR A 117 10.86 20.15 15.41
N ARG A 118 11.03 20.28 14.09
CA ARG A 118 9.94 20.47 13.12
C ARG A 118 9.35 19.12 12.73
N VAL A 119 8.04 18.99 12.65
CA VAL A 119 7.34 17.74 12.26
C VAL A 119 6.55 17.99 10.99
N VAL A 120 6.80 17.15 9.99
CA VAL A 120 6.05 17.12 8.73
C VAL A 120 5.22 15.84 8.70
N ALA A 121 3.91 15.97 8.49
CA ALA A 121 3.06 14.83 8.16
C ALA A 121 3.08 14.62 6.64
N GLN A 122 3.73 13.55 6.19
CA GLN A 122 3.69 13.14 4.79
C GLN A 122 2.52 12.18 4.59
N CYS A 123 1.43 12.67 4.01
CA CYS A 123 0.20 11.91 3.83
C CYS A 123 0.17 11.25 2.45
N HIS A 124 0.29 9.91 2.44
CA HIS A 124 0.03 9.12 1.23
C HIS A 124 -1.45 9.07 0.89
N ASN A 125 -2.31 9.10 1.92
CA ASN A 125 -3.75 9.34 1.83
C ASN A 125 -4.15 10.14 3.07
N VAL A 126 -4.72 11.34 2.89
CA VAL A 126 -5.15 12.19 3.99
C VAL A 126 -6.31 11.54 4.76
N LEU A 127 -7.27 10.99 4.02
CA LEU A 127 -8.28 10.07 4.55
C LEU A 127 -8.29 8.81 3.70
N PRO A 128 -8.60 7.64 4.29
CA PRO A 128 -8.71 6.40 3.53
C PRO A 128 -9.84 6.51 2.50
N HIS A 129 -9.71 5.78 1.39
CA HIS A 129 -10.79 5.65 0.40
C HIS A 129 -12.03 4.95 1.00
N GLU A 130 -11.84 4.06 1.95
CA GLU A 130 -12.90 3.40 2.74
C GLU A 130 -12.96 4.10 4.11
N ARG A 131 -13.90 5.03 4.30
CA ARG A 131 -13.95 5.93 5.46
C ARG A 131 -14.74 5.35 6.62
N HIS A 132 -14.21 5.47 7.83
CA HIS A 132 -14.95 5.33 9.09
C HIS A 132 -15.03 6.66 9.85
N ALA A 133 -16.09 6.86 10.63
CA ALA A 133 -16.33 8.12 11.35
C ALA A 133 -15.18 8.53 12.31
N MET A 134 -14.44 7.54 12.85
CA MET A 134 -13.32 7.79 13.75
C MET A 134 -12.07 8.30 13.02
N ASP A 135 -11.91 7.96 11.73
CA ASP A 135 -10.71 8.29 10.95
C ASP A 135 -10.54 9.80 10.82
N MET A 136 -11.64 10.54 10.63
CA MET A 136 -11.62 12.00 10.54
C MET A 136 -11.13 12.64 11.84
N ARG A 137 -11.61 12.16 12.99
CA ARG A 137 -11.23 12.72 14.30
C ARG A 137 -9.76 12.51 14.60
N LEU A 138 -9.27 11.29 14.35
CA LEU A 138 -7.86 10.95 14.54
C LEU A 138 -6.95 11.71 13.58
N THR A 139 -7.35 11.82 12.31
CA THR A 139 -6.59 12.55 11.29
C THR A 139 -6.48 14.02 11.67
N ARG A 140 -7.61 14.69 11.95
CA ARG A 140 -7.63 16.07 12.44
C ARG A 140 -6.74 16.25 13.67
N SER A 141 -6.77 15.30 14.60
CA SER A 141 -5.96 15.35 15.81
C SER A 141 -4.46 15.27 15.53
N VAL A 142 -4.03 14.44 14.58
CA VAL A 142 -2.62 14.36 14.17
C VAL A 142 -2.23 15.63 13.42
N LEU A 143 -3.01 16.04 12.41
CA LEU A 143 -2.67 17.17 11.55
C LEU A 143 -2.59 18.49 12.33
N ALA A 144 -3.47 18.71 13.31
CA ALA A 144 -3.42 19.90 14.17
C ALA A 144 -2.13 20.04 15.01
N ARG A 145 -1.38 18.95 15.19
CA ARG A 145 -0.18 18.86 16.06
C ARG A 145 1.14 18.81 15.30
N VAL A 146 1.10 18.74 13.97
CA VAL A 146 2.29 18.85 13.11
C VAL A 146 2.54 20.30 12.71
N ASP A 147 3.71 20.59 12.15
CA ASP A 147 4.03 21.94 11.69
C ASP A 147 3.67 22.16 10.22
N GLU A 148 3.67 21.10 9.42
CA GLU A 148 3.35 21.12 7.99
C GLU A 148 2.80 19.77 7.53
N VAL A 149 1.93 19.81 6.54
CA VAL A 149 1.37 18.62 5.87
C VAL A 149 1.87 18.59 4.43
N LEU A 150 2.49 17.49 4.04
CA LEU A 150 2.93 17.23 2.67
C LEU A 150 2.01 16.17 2.06
N VAL A 151 1.48 16.47 0.88
CA VAL A 151 0.61 15.57 0.11
C VAL A 151 1.11 15.44 -1.32
N HIS A 152 0.59 14.47 -2.06
CA HIS A 152 1.08 14.13 -3.41
C HIS A 152 0.13 14.52 -4.56
N SER A 153 -0.97 15.22 -4.26
CA SER A 153 -1.91 15.74 -5.27
C SER A 153 -2.73 16.91 -4.72
N ASP A 154 -3.26 17.73 -5.61
CA ASP A 154 -4.12 18.87 -5.26
C ASP A 154 -5.42 18.42 -4.58
N GLU A 155 -6.00 17.30 -5.01
CA GLU A 155 -7.20 16.72 -4.38
C GLU A 155 -6.95 16.39 -2.91
N GLN A 156 -5.80 15.79 -2.61
CA GLN A 156 -5.40 15.51 -1.22
C GLN A 156 -5.09 16.81 -0.46
N ALA A 157 -4.58 17.85 -1.12
CA ALA A 157 -4.34 19.14 -0.46
C ALA A 157 -5.64 19.82 -0.04
N GLU A 158 -6.64 19.87 -0.91
CA GLU A 158 -7.95 20.43 -0.57
C GLU A 158 -8.58 19.65 0.59
N LEU A 159 -8.46 18.33 0.59
CA LEU A 159 -8.90 17.52 1.71
C LEU A 159 -8.13 17.81 3.01
N ALA A 160 -6.80 17.95 2.95
CA ALA A 160 -5.97 18.27 4.11
C ALA A 160 -6.32 19.64 4.70
N LYS A 161 -6.51 20.66 3.84
CA LYS A 161 -6.92 22.02 4.23
C LYS A 161 -8.28 22.02 4.96
N SER A 162 -9.19 21.11 4.61
CA SER A 162 -10.46 20.97 5.34
C SER A 162 -10.34 20.37 6.75
N LEU A 163 -9.17 19.79 7.07
CA LEU A 163 -8.92 19.08 8.32
C LEU A 163 -7.92 19.78 9.24
N THR A 164 -7.19 20.79 8.75
CA THR A 164 -6.19 21.52 9.54
C THR A 164 -5.90 22.91 8.98
N ASP A 165 -5.55 23.85 9.86
CA ASP A 165 -5.06 25.19 9.50
C ASP A 165 -3.53 25.23 9.32
N ARG A 166 -2.85 24.07 9.40
CA ARG A 166 -1.40 23.99 9.18
C ARG A 166 -1.07 24.17 7.69
N PRO A 167 0.12 24.70 7.36
CA PRO A 167 0.60 24.76 5.98
C PRO A 167 0.49 23.40 5.29
N VAL A 168 -0.05 23.41 4.07
CA VAL A 168 -0.19 22.23 3.21
C VAL A 168 0.65 22.45 1.95
N VAL A 169 1.57 21.54 1.68
CA VAL A 169 2.47 21.55 0.52
C VAL A 169 2.13 20.38 -0.38
N VAL A 170 2.01 20.63 -1.68
CA VAL A 170 1.84 19.61 -2.71
C VAL A 170 3.19 19.30 -3.31
N GLU A 171 3.62 18.04 -3.21
CA GLU A 171 4.80 17.53 -3.86
C GLU A 171 4.47 16.25 -4.61
N HIS A 172 4.43 16.33 -5.94
CA HIS A 172 4.09 15.17 -6.76
C HIS A 172 5.16 14.08 -6.60
N MET A 173 4.69 12.86 -6.32
CA MET A 173 5.57 11.74 -6.08
C MET A 173 6.29 11.35 -7.38
N ALA A 174 7.61 11.45 -7.39
CA ALA A 174 8.41 10.87 -8.46
C ALA A 174 8.22 9.33 -8.47
N PRO A 175 8.16 8.69 -9.64
CA PRO A 175 8.10 7.24 -9.72
C PRO A 175 9.32 6.64 -9.03
N VAL A 176 9.11 5.76 -8.05
CA VAL A 176 10.20 4.95 -7.50
C VAL A 176 10.56 3.92 -8.56
N VAL A 177 11.69 4.11 -9.23
CA VAL A 177 12.21 3.16 -10.21
C VAL A 177 12.81 1.99 -9.43
N VAL A 178 12.08 0.88 -9.39
CA VAL A 178 12.46 -0.35 -8.66
C VAL A 178 13.27 -1.31 -9.53
N SER A 179 13.66 -0.90 -10.74
CA SER A 179 14.29 -1.78 -11.72
C SER A 179 15.32 -1.04 -12.55
N ASP A 180 16.49 -1.67 -12.67
CA ASP A 180 17.58 -1.33 -13.60
C ASP A 180 17.22 -1.67 -15.06
N GLY A 181 15.95 -2.00 -15.33
CA GLY A 181 15.48 -2.47 -16.61
C GLY A 181 15.83 -1.46 -17.69
N THR A 182 16.70 -1.88 -18.60
CA THR A 182 16.98 -1.13 -19.83
C THR A 182 15.63 -0.85 -20.51
N PRO A 183 15.28 0.40 -20.80
CA PRO A 183 14.07 0.70 -21.56
C PRO A 183 14.09 -0.16 -22.81
N ALA A 184 13.06 -0.99 -22.98
CA ALA A 184 12.92 -1.73 -24.23
C ALA A 184 12.84 -0.71 -25.37
N PRO A 185 13.51 -0.96 -26.52
CA PRO A 185 13.44 -0.05 -27.65
C PRO A 185 11.97 0.19 -28.01
N ALA A 186 11.63 1.45 -28.30
CA ALA A 186 10.29 1.80 -28.76
C ALA A 186 9.96 0.94 -29.97
N SER A 187 8.89 0.15 -29.86
CA SER A 187 8.42 -0.74 -30.91
C SER A 187 7.11 -0.18 -31.45
N ASP A 188 7.03 0.00 -32.76
CA ASP A 188 5.79 0.39 -33.45
C ASP A 188 4.79 -0.78 -33.55
N GLN A 189 5.12 -1.92 -32.95
CA GLN A 189 4.26 -3.09 -32.94
C GLN A 189 3.02 -2.83 -32.06
N VAL A 190 1.84 -2.93 -32.67
CA VAL A 190 0.58 -2.87 -31.93
C VAL A 190 0.43 -4.13 -31.06
N PHE A 191 0.54 -3.96 -29.75
CA PHE A 191 0.28 -5.04 -28.80
C PHE A 191 -1.22 -5.12 -28.51
N ASN A 192 -1.88 -6.19 -28.95
CA ASN A 192 -3.26 -6.54 -28.55
C ASN A 192 -3.29 -7.12 -27.12
N ARG A 193 -2.63 -6.46 -26.17
CA ARG A 193 -2.51 -6.88 -24.77
C ARG A 193 -2.85 -5.71 -23.88
N LEU A 194 -3.73 -5.95 -22.91
CA LEU A 194 -4.04 -5.00 -21.87
C LEU A 194 -3.40 -5.49 -20.57
N LEU A 195 -2.67 -4.60 -19.91
CA LEU A 195 -2.00 -4.87 -18.65
C LEU A 195 -2.69 -4.06 -17.55
N PHE A 196 -3.06 -4.75 -16.48
CA PHE A 196 -3.56 -4.15 -15.26
C PHE A 196 -2.63 -4.53 -14.11
N PHE A 197 -1.93 -3.55 -13.56
CA PHE A 197 -1.03 -3.76 -12.43
C PHE A 197 -1.66 -3.18 -11.17
N GLY A 198 -1.75 -4.00 -10.12
CA GLY A 198 -2.21 -3.53 -8.82
C GLY A 198 -2.91 -4.60 -8.01
N ILE A 199 -3.07 -4.33 -6.71
CA ILE A 199 -3.86 -5.15 -5.81
C ILE A 199 -5.34 -5.03 -6.22
N VAL A 200 -6.08 -6.14 -6.20
CA VAL A 200 -7.52 -6.15 -6.48
C VAL A 200 -8.28 -5.53 -5.31
N ARG A 201 -8.81 -4.32 -5.51
CA ARG A 201 -9.64 -3.57 -4.54
C ARG A 201 -10.74 -2.78 -5.29
N PRO A 202 -11.90 -2.49 -4.66
CA PRO A 202 -13.01 -1.81 -5.33
C PRO A 202 -12.61 -0.48 -5.98
N TYR A 203 -11.80 0.32 -5.29
CA TYR A 203 -11.33 1.62 -5.80
C TYR A 203 -10.23 1.53 -6.87
N LYS A 204 -9.75 0.33 -7.23
CA LYS A 204 -8.72 0.15 -8.25
C LYS A 204 -9.30 -0.04 -9.67
N GLY A 205 -10.62 -0.06 -9.82
CA GLY A 205 -11.28 0.00 -11.13
C GLY A 205 -11.10 -1.23 -12.00
N LEU A 206 -10.79 -2.40 -11.41
CA LEU A 206 -10.72 -3.66 -12.17
C LEU A 206 -12.10 -4.03 -12.74
N ASP A 207 -13.15 -3.76 -11.99
CA ASP A 207 -14.55 -3.85 -12.40
C ASP A 207 -14.85 -2.95 -13.61
N LEU A 208 -14.43 -1.69 -13.56
CA LEU A 208 -14.59 -0.73 -14.66
C LEU A 208 -13.83 -1.19 -15.91
N LEU A 209 -12.59 -1.67 -15.74
CA LEU A 209 -11.80 -2.22 -16.83
C LEU A 209 -12.53 -3.42 -17.49
N LEU A 210 -13.00 -4.37 -16.69
CA LEU A 210 -13.72 -5.53 -17.20
C LEU A 210 -15.03 -5.13 -17.89
N HIS A 211 -15.75 -4.14 -17.36
CA HIS A 211 -16.96 -3.60 -17.97
C HIS A 211 -16.68 -2.95 -19.33
N ALA A 212 -15.64 -2.12 -19.43
CA ALA A 212 -15.23 -1.49 -20.69
C ALA A 212 -14.83 -2.54 -21.74
N MET A 213 -14.17 -3.62 -21.31
CA MET A 213 -13.80 -4.72 -22.19
C MET A 213 -15.04 -5.45 -22.73
N THR A 214 -16.09 -5.66 -21.93
CA THR A 214 -17.31 -6.34 -22.42
C THR A 214 -18.19 -5.45 -23.30
N THR A 215 -18.08 -4.12 -23.20
CA THR A 215 -18.80 -3.19 -24.10
C THR A 215 -18.21 -3.17 -25.51
N GLY A 216 -16.90 -3.39 -25.64
CA GLY A 216 -16.26 -3.65 -26.92
C GLY A 216 -16.53 -5.08 -27.38
N ARG A 217 -17.18 -5.29 -28.53
CA ARG A 217 -17.49 -6.62 -29.10
C ARG A 217 -16.22 -7.41 -29.50
N ARG A 218 -15.42 -7.86 -28.53
CA ARG A 218 -14.19 -8.64 -28.73
C ARG A 218 -14.08 -9.74 -27.69
N THR A 219 -13.52 -10.87 -28.10
CA THR A 219 -13.21 -11.99 -27.20
C THR A 219 -11.85 -11.75 -26.57
N PHE A 220 -11.78 -11.74 -25.23
CA PHE A 220 -10.54 -11.54 -24.50
C PHE A 220 -10.09 -12.85 -23.84
N ARG A 221 -8.77 -13.09 -23.83
CA ARG A 221 -8.16 -14.15 -23.02
C ARG A 221 -7.47 -13.52 -21.82
N CYS A 222 -7.91 -13.86 -20.62
CA CYS A 222 -7.17 -13.58 -19.41
C CYS A 222 -6.13 -14.68 -19.19
N GLY A 223 -4.89 -14.27 -18.95
CA GLY A 223 -3.79 -15.15 -18.57
C GLY A 223 -2.98 -14.49 -17.47
N TRP A 224 -2.45 -15.30 -16.55
CA TRP A 224 -1.41 -14.85 -15.64
C TRP A 224 -0.07 -15.10 -16.32
N PRO A 225 0.95 -14.24 -16.11
CA PRO A 225 2.30 -14.60 -16.55
C PRO A 225 2.66 -15.91 -15.88
N GLU A 226 2.95 -16.93 -16.67
CA GLU A 226 3.50 -18.18 -16.17
C GLU A 226 4.86 -17.84 -15.57
N ASN A 227 4.93 -17.76 -14.25
CA ASN A 227 6.21 -17.80 -13.56
C ASN A 227 6.82 -19.17 -13.87
N SER A 228 7.79 -19.19 -14.77
CA SER A 228 8.67 -20.32 -15.01
C SER A 228 9.44 -20.62 -13.73
N GLY A 229 8.84 -21.46 -12.85
CA GLY A 229 9.49 -21.97 -11.64
C GLY A 229 8.70 -21.94 -10.33
N ALA A 230 7.40 -22.24 -10.29
CA ALA A 230 6.76 -22.88 -9.12
C ALA A 230 5.29 -23.21 -9.41
N ALA A 231 4.93 -24.50 -9.36
CA ALA A 231 3.53 -24.92 -9.42
C ALA A 231 2.79 -24.49 -8.14
N PRO A 232 1.64 -23.80 -8.22
CA PRO A 232 0.84 -23.52 -7.04
C PRO A 232 0.19 -24.81 -6.51
N ARG A 233 0.38 -25.11 -5.22
CA ARG A 233 -0.32 -26.20 -4.53
C ARG A 233 -1.82 -25.86 -4.45
N ARG A 234 -2.67 -26.82 -4.84
CA ARG A 234 -4.12 -26.74 -4.72
C ARG A 234 -4.53 -26.51 -3.25
N PRO A 235 -5.47 -25.60 -2.93
CA PRO A 235 -6.14 -25.64 -1.63
C PRO A 235 -7.06 -26.86 -1.60
N SER A 236 -6.92 -27.68 -0.56
CA SER A 236 -7.85 -28.77 -0.24
C SER A 236 -9.22 -28.19 0.11
N SER A 237 -10.24 -28.72 -0.56
CA SER A 237 -11.65 -28.47 -0.28
C SER A 237 -12.06 -29.07 1.07
N SER A 238 -12.25 -28.25 2.10
CA SER A 238 -13.13 -28.58 3.25
C SER A 238 -13.26 -27.40 4.22
N SER A 239 -14.28 -26.58 4.04
CA SER A 239 -15.22 -26.15 5.09
C SER A 239 -16.05 -24.98 4.57
N ALA A 240 -17.33 -25.27 4.35
CA ALA A 240 -18.35 -24.24 4.23
C ALA A 240 -18.79 -23.84 5.64
N SER A 241 -18.70 -22.56 5.99
CA SER A 241 -19.60 -21.95 6.95
C SER A 241 -19.82 -20.46 6.64
N SER A 242 -21.05 -20.21 6.17
CA SER A 242 -21.90 -19.04 6.39
C SER A 242 -21.31 -17.62 6.35
N GLY A 243 -21.71 -16.86 5.32
CA GLY A 243 -22.00 -15.43 5.48
C GLY A 243 -21.48 -14.51 4.39
N TRP A 244 -21.98 -14.65 3.16
CA TRP A 244 -22.24 -13.55 2.20
C TRP A 244 -22.89 -14.17 0.94
N ARG A 245 -24.15 -13.86 0.68
CA ARG A 245 -24.82 -14.19 -0.60
C ARG A 245 -24.90 -12.89 -1.42
N PRO A 246 -24.12 -12.72 -2.49
CA PRO A 246 -24.47 -11.77 -3.52
C PRO A 246 -25.51 -12.41 -4.45
N GLU A 247 -26.66 -11.76 -4.61
CA GLU A 247 -27.65 -12.07 -5.63
C GLU A 247 -27.05 -11.81 -7.02
N TRP A 248 -26.36 -12.81 -7.56
CA TRP A 248 -26.08 -12.93 -8.99
C TRP A 248 -26.27 -14.40 -9.37
N SER A 249 -27.49 -14.75 -9.76
CA SER A 249 -27.80 -16.05 -10.35
C SER A 249 -27.18 -16.13 -11.75
N PHE A 250 -25.98 -16.70 -11.86
CA PHE A 250 -25.54 -17.26 -13.13
C PHE A 250 -26.33 -18.55 -13.37
N ALA A 251 -27.09 -18.61 -14.45
CA ALA A 251 -27.82 -19.80 -14.85
C ALA A 251 -26.85 -20.97 -15.08
N LEU A 252 -26.74 -21.85 -14.08
CA LEU A 252 -26.05 -23.12 -14.19
C LEU A 252 -26.94 -24.08 -14.98
N GLY A 253 -26.75 -24.12 -16.30
CA GLY A 253 -27.29 -25.18 -17.14
C GLY A 253 -26.72 -26.53 -16.70
N THR A 254 -27.61 -27.51 -16.53
CA THR A 254 -27.32 -28.88 -16.11
C THR A 254 -26.30 -29.56 -17.03
N TRP A 255 -25.26 -30.14 -16.43
CA TRP A 255 -24.22 -30.91 -17.11
C TRP A 255 -24.63 -32.39 -17.22
N THR A 256 -24.72 -32.91 -18.45
CA THR A 256 -24.61 -34.35 -18.70
C THR A 256 -23.22 -34.64 -19.29
N PRO A 257 -22.44 -35.57 -18.72
CA PRO A 257 -21.09 -35.86 -19.20
C PRO A 257 -21.18 -36.75 -20.44
N THR A 258 -20.70 -36.26 -21.59
CA THR A 258 -20.34 -37.15 -22.71
C THR A 258 -18.84 -37.37 -22.67
N THR A 259 -18.44 -38.57 -22.29
CA THR A 259 -17.05 -39.03 -22.27
C THR A 259 -16.54 -39.26 -23.69
N TYR A 260 -15.41 -38.63 -24.04
CA TYR A 260 -14.56 -39.06 -25.16
C TYR A 260 -13.26 -39.64 -24.57
N PRO A 261 -12.79 -40.81 -25.04
CA PRO A 261 -11.60 -41.45 -24.49
C PRO A 261 -10.32 -40.80 -25.06
N GLY A 262 -9.42 -40.38 -24.17
CA GLY A 262 -8.04 -40.02 -24.51
C GLY A 262 -7.68 -38.53 -24.41
N SER A 263 -7.57 -37.99 -23.18
CA SER A 263 -6.60 -36.93 -22.82
C SER A 263 -6.62 -36.66 -21.31
N SER A 264 -5.44 -36.41 -20.74
CA SER A 264 -5.15 -36.26 -19.31
C SER A 264 -5.71 -34.95 -18.69
N PRO A 265 -5.97 -34.91 -17.36
CA PRO A 265 -6.66 -33.80 -16.71
C PRO A 265 -5.69 -32.69 -16.34
N THR A 266 -5.42 -31.75 -17.25
CA THR A 266 -4.69 -30.52 -16.91
C THR A 266 -5.15 -29.37 -17.80
N SER A 267 -6.25 -28.72 -17.42
CA SER A 267 -6.49 -27.29 -17.64
C SER A 267 -7.88 -26.92 -17.09
N THR A 268 -7.91 -26.01 -16.13
CA THR A 268 -9.14 -25.25 -15.85
C THR A 268 -9.26 -24.19 -16.95
N ARG A 269 -9.99 -24.50 -18.02
CA ARG A 269 -10.36 -23.53 -19.05
C ARG A 269 -11.62 -22.80 -18.59
N LEU A 270 -11.52 -21.49 -18.35
CA LEU A 270 -12.71 -20.63 -18.35
C LEU A 270 -13.03 -20.33 -19.82
N CYS A 271 -13.99 -21.06 -20.39
CA CYS A 271 -14.51 -20.79 -21.74
C CYS A 271 -15.89 -20.13 -21.59
N CYS A 272 -15.97 -18.81 -21.73
CA CYS A 272 -17.25 -18.13 -21.89
C CYS A 272 -17.65 -18.27 -23.37
N ARG A 273 -18.59 -19.18 -23.65
CA ARG A 273 -19.18 -19.36 -24.97
C ARG A 273 -20.50 -18.61 -25.00
N THR A 274 -20.57 -17.47 -25.69
CA THR A 274 -21.84 -16.83 -26.03
C THR A 274 -22.42 -17.57 -27.24
N GLY A 275 -23.44 -18.39 -27.00
CA GLY A 275 -24.29 -18.93 -28.07
C GLY A 275 -25.19 -17.82 -28.63
N ARG A 276 -25.45 -17.88 -29.95
CA ARG A 276 -26.52 -17.13 -30.59
C ARG A 276 -27.87 -17.53 -30.02
#